data_AF-A0A7K8NWR0-F1
#
_entry.id   AF-A0A7K8NWR0-F1
#
_cell.length_a   1.000
_cell.length_b   1.000
_cell.length_c   1.000
_cell.angle_alpha   90.00
_cell.angle_beta   90.00
_cell.angle_gamma   90.00
#
_symmetry.space_group_name_H-M   'P 1'
#
loop_
_entity.id
_entity.type
_entity.pdbx_description
1 polymer ?
#
loop_
_entity_poly.entity_id
_entity_poly.type
_entity_poly.pdbx_seq_one_letter_code
_entity_poly.pdbx_strand_id
1 'polypeptide(L)' 'LFERVSVAARFGASDLDGLNFQVSELQTPLGVQKEALLRCADIIAYTFHLE' A
#
# COMPACT_ATOMS: atom_id res chain seq x y z
N LEU A 1 -6.27 2.16 5.31
CA LEU A 1 -7.09 2.73 4.21
C LEU A 1 -8.41 3.24 4.79
N PHE A 2 -9.28 3.85 3.97
CA PHE A 2 -10.65 4.18 4.36
C PHE A 2 -11.38 2.96 4.95
N GLU A 3 -12.45 3.22 5.73
CA GLU A 3 -13.24 2.18 6.39
C GLU A 3 -12.44 1.27 7.32
N ARG A 4 -11.34 1.79 7.90
CA ARG A 4 -10.43 1.05 8.80
C ARG A 4 -9.86 -0.23 8.18
N VAL A 5 -9.77 -0.30 6.85
CA VAL A 5 -9.19 -1.45 6.15
C VAL A 5 -7.67 -1.40 6.29
N SER A 6 -7.11 -2.47 6.86
CA SER A 6 -5.67 -2.73 6.89
C SER A 6 -5.30 -3.69 5.76
N VAL A 7 -4.24 -3.35 5.03
CA VAL A 7 -3.69 -4.15 3.95
C VAL A 7 -2.19 -4.30 4.16
N ALA A 8 -1.62 -5.37 3.62
CA ALA A 8 -0.19 -5.60 3.56
C ALA A 8 0.23 -5.82 2.11
N ALA A 9 1.39 -5.33 1.72
CA ALA A 9 1.91 -5.49 0.38
C ALA A 9 3.43 -5.41 0.41
N ARG A 10 4.07 -5.85 -0.67
CA ARG A 10 5.51 -5.67 -0.87
C ARG A 10 5.77 -4.31 -1.50
N PHE A 11 6.53 -3.46 -0.83
CA PHE A 11 6.94 -2.17 -1.38
C PHE A 11 7.77 -2.37 -2.65
N GLY A 12 7.40 -1.66 -3.71
CA GLY A 12 8.18 -1.60 -4.96
C GLY A 12 8.84 -0.24 -5.14
N ALA A 13 8.03 0.81 -5.19
CA ALA A 13 8.49 2.18 -5.34
C ALA A 13 7.48 3.17 -4.76
N SER A 14 7.92 4.41 -4.53
CA SER A 14 7.03 5.55 -4.34
C SER A 14 7.31 6.63 -5.37
N ASP A 15 6.41 7.59 -5.50
CA ASP A 15 6.78 8.87 -6.08
C ASP A 15 7.77 9.63 -5.18
N LEU A 16 8.32 10.74 -5.71
CA LEU A 16 9.39 11.51 -5.06
C LEU A 16 8.97 12.05 -3.68
N ASP A 17 7.69 12.39 -3.54
CA ASP A 17 7.13 12.96 -2.32
C ASP A 17 6.68 11.86 -1.32
N GLY A 18 6.76 10.58 -1.69
CA GLY A 18 6.38 9.45 -0.83
C GLY A 18 4.87 9.36 -0.58
N LEU A 19 4.06 9.92 -1.49
CA LEU A 19 2.61 10.05 -1.36
C LEU A 19 1.89 8.86 -2.00
N ASN A 20 2.40 8.36 -3.13
CA ASN A 20 1.82 7.21 -3.82
C ASN A 20 2.80 6.03 -3.77
N PHE A 21 2.28 4.82 -3.58
CA PHE A 21 3.07 3.61 -3.43
C PHE A 21 2.70 2.61 -4.51
N GLN A 22 3.67 2.28 -5.36
CA GLN A 22 3.60 1.07 -6.16
C GLN A 22 4.00 -0.12 -5.29
N VAL A 23 3.09 -1.08 -5.21
CA VAL A 23 3.26 -2.31 -4.43
C VAL A 23 2.89 -3.54 -5.24
N SER A 24 3.54 -4.65 -4.93
CA SER A 24 3.17 -5.97 -5.42
C SER A 24 2.54 -6.80 -4.30
N GLU A 25 1.79 -7.85 -4.65
CA GLU A 25 1.19 -8.79 -3.70
C GLU A 25 0.32 -8.12 -2.62
N LEU A 26 -0.51 -7.15 -3.03
CA LEU A 26 -1.41 -6.44 -2.13
C LEU A 26 -2.49 -7.38 -1.59
N GLN A 27 -2.41 -7.68 -0.30
CA GLN A 27 -3.37 -8.49 0.43
C GLN A 27 -4.56 -7.63 0.85
N THR A 28 -5.72 -7.93 0.28
CA THR A 28 -7.00 -7.30 0.61
C THR A 28 -7.94 -8.32 1.25
N PRO A 29 -9.03 -7.89 1.92
CA PRO A 29 -10.05 -8.80 2.41
C PRO A 29 -10.71 -9.68 1.35
N LEU A 30 -10.65 -9.28 0.06
CA LEU A 30 -11.25 -10.02 -1.06
C LEU A 30 -10.26 -10.96 -1.75
N GLY A 31 -8.98 -10.93 -1.38
CA GLY A 31 -7.92 -11.71 -1.99
C GLY A 31 -6.67 -10.89 -2.30
N VAL A 32 -5.78 -11.47 -3.11
CA VAL A 32 -4.50 -10.87 -3.47
C VAL A 32 -4.59 -10.18 -4.83
N GLN A 33 -4.22 -8.90 -4.85
CA GLN A 33 -3.99 -8.17 -6.10
C GLN A 33 -2.49 -8.19 -6.42
N LYS A 34 -2.14 -8.68 -7.62
CA LYS A 34 -0.73 -8.90 -8.01
C LYS A 34 0.10 -7.62 -8.01
N GLU A 35 -0.45 -6.55 -8.59
CA GLU A 35 0.18 -5.23 -8.69
C GLU A 35 -0.85 -4.15 -8.40
N ALA A 36 -0.48 -3.11 -7.65
CA ALA A 36 -1.39 -2.05 -7.25
C ALA A 36 -0.66 -0.72 -6.98
N LEU A 37 -1.26 0.38 -7.43
CA LEU A 37 -0.90 1.72 -7.01
C LEU A 37 -1.80 2.17 -5.86
N LEU A 38 -1.26 2.25 -4.64
CA LEU A 38 -1.94 2.84 -3.50
C LEU A 38 -1.73 4.36 -3.55
N ARG A 39 -2.82 5.12 -3.70
CA ARG A 39 -2.72 6.58 -3.78
C ARG A 39 -2.70 7.20 -2.39
N CYS A 40 -2.06 8.35 -2.24
CA CYS A 40 -2.00 9.09 -0.99
C CYS A 40 -3.37 9.31 -0.36
N ALA A 41 -4.35 9.68 -1.19
CA ALA A 41 -5.71 9.95 -0.73
C ALA A 41 -6.38 8.72 -0.10
N ASP A 42 -5.95 7.50 -0.46
CA ASP A 42 -6.50 6.25 0.05
C ASP A 42 -5.83 5.82 1.38
N ILE A 43 -4.64 6.34 1.69
CA ILE A 43 -3.79 5.93 2.81
C ILE A 43 -3.94 6.90 3.99
N ILE A 44 -4.39 6.38 5.12
CA ILE A 44 -4.43 7.12 6.41
C ILE A 44 -3.07 7.07 7.10
N ALA A 45 -2.41 5.91 7.07
CA ALA A 45 -1.09 5.68 7.65
C ALA A 45 -0.46 4.43 7.01
N TYR A 46 0.87 4.36 7.01
CA TYR A 46 1.65 3.19 6.61
C TYR A 46 2.75 2.92 7.64
N THR A 47 3.21 1.67 7.70
CA THR A 47 4.30 1.23 8.58
C THR A 47 5.12 0.16 7.86
N PHE A 48 6.41 0.12 8.14
CA PHE A 48 7.32 -0.92 7.67
C PHE A 48 8.48 -1.02 8.64
N HIS A 49 9.15 -2.18 8.63
CA HIS A 49 10.36 -2.40 9.41
C HIS A 49 11.58 -2.09 8.53
N LEU A 50 12.53 -1.35 9.08
CA LEU A 50 13.86 -1.19 8.49
C LEU A 50 14.75 -2.34 8.95
N GLU A 51 15.56 -2.88 8.03
CA GLU A 51 16.68 -3.78 8.36
C GLU A 51 17.93 -2.97 8.71
#